data_AF-A0A0G4M7I3-F1
#
_entry.id   AF-A0A0G4M7I3-F1
#
_cell.length_a   1.000
_cell.length_b   1.000
_cell.length_c   1.000
_cell.angle_alpha   90.00
_cell.angle_beta   90.00
_cell.angle_gamma   90.00
#
_symmetry.space_group_name_H-M   'P 1'
#
loop_
_entity.id
_entity.type
_entity.pdbx_description
1 polymer ?
#
loop_
_entity_poly.entity_id
_entity_poly.type
_entity_poly.pdbx_seq_one_letter_code
_entity_poly.pdbx_strand_id
1 'polypeptide(L)'
;KYRGCEVHPFGSYMSGLYLPTADMDIVICSKEWLSGRMTAFPGGSSLYKFRGFLTQNRLADPSSVEVIAKARVPLVKYIDAVTGLRVDISFDRMDGPAAIKTFLDWKEQYPALPILVTIIKHFLAMRGLNEPVNGGIGSFSVSCMVMSMLQLMPKVQSKNLVPEHHLGEMLMEFFDLYGNRFDYKTTAIRINPPGYSSRDHNLTYKNRDRLSIIDPNNSSNDISGGSSNVGIIFYDFHSAHRMIKERMAELSKGGGHGTNMASILETILAGNYSSFRLQRGHLRLLHEKHIGPCDD
;
A
#
# COMPACT_ATOMS: atom_id res chain seq x y z
N LYS A 1 -11.75 -16.31 -25.66
CA LYS A 1 -12.56 -15.06 -25.60
C LYS A 1 -11.67 -13.81 -25.58
N TYR A 2 -10.54 -13.81 -24.85
CA TYR A 2 -9.63 -12.66 -24.76
C TYR A 2 -8.26 -12.97 -25.39
N ARG A 3 -8.25 -13.50 -26.62
CA ARG A 3 -6.99 -13.86 -27.30
C ARG A 3 -6.18 -12.60 -27.60
N GLY A 4 -4.87 -12.67 -27.39
CA GLY A 4 -3.96 -11.56 -27.68
C GLY A 4 -3.98 -10.44 -26.65
N CYS A 5 -4.74 -10.55 -25.55
CA CYS A 5 -4.54 -9.66 -24.41
C CYS A 5 -3.27 -10.04 -23.65
N GLU A 6 -2.59 -9.05 -23.12
CA GLU A 6 -1.47 -9.20 -22.19
C GLU A 6 -1.96 -9.04 -20.76
N VAL A 7 -1.34 -9.77 -19.84
CA VAL A 7 -1.67 -9.75 -18.41
C VAL A 7 -0.43 -9.28 -17.66
N HIS A 8 -0.56 -8.18 -16.93
CA HIS A 8 0.54 -7.56 -16.21
C HIS A 8 0.20 -7.44 -14.72
N PRO A 9 0.95 -8.09 -13.82
CA PRO A 9 0.81 -7.84 -12.39
C PRO A 9 1.32 -6.43 -12.04
N PHE A 10 0.74 -5.81 -11.02
CA PHE A 10 1.24 -4.55 -10.49
C PHE A 10 1.04 -4.44 -8.97
N GLY A 11 1.15 -3.22 -8.45
CA GLY A 11 0.79 -2.91 -7.08
C GLY A 11 1.76 -3.48 -6.04
N SER A 12 1.22 -3.93 -4.91
CA SER A 12 2.02 -4.28 -3.74
C SER A 12 2.91 -5.51 -3.96
N TYR A 13 2.46 -6.46 -4.79
CA TYR A 13 3.24 -7.65 -5.12
C TYR A 13 4.51 -7.29 -5.90
N MET A 14 4.35 -6.56 -7.01
CA MET A 14 5.48 -6.19 -7.87
C MET A 14 6.47 -5.20 -7.23
N SER A 15 6.02 -4.44 -6.23
CA SER A 15 6.89 -3.57 -5.43
C SER A 15 7.58 -4.30 -4.27
N GLY A 16 7.25 -5.57 -4.02
CA GLY A 16 7.79 -6.33 -2.88
C GLY A 16 7.27 -5.83 -1.52
N LEU A 17 6.09 -5.23 -1.50
CA LEU A 17 5.45 -4.65 -0.31
C LEU A 17 4.13 -5.33 0.06
N TYR A 18 3.83 -6.48 -0.53
CA TYR A 18 2.59 -7.18 -0.23
C TYR A 18 2.61 -7.68 1.22
N LEU A 19 1.47 -7.53 1.91
CA LEU A 19 1.24 -8.24 3.16
C LEU A 19 0.79 -9.66 2.81
N PRO A 20 0.95 -10.65 3.70
CA PRO A 20 0.59 -12.05 3.41
C PRO A 20 -0.85 -12.25 2.90
N THR A 21 -1.77 -11.38 3.32
CA THR A 21 -3.18 -11.38 2.89
C THR A 21 -3.55 -10.26 1.93
N ALA A 22 -2.56 -9.62 1.29
CA ALA A 22 -2.81 -8.56 0.34
C ALA A 22 -3.43 -9.08 -0.96
N ASP A 23 -4.22 -8.23 -1.59
CA ASP A 23 -4.84 -8.50 -2.87
C ASP A 23 -3.77 -8.51 -3.99
N MET A 24 -4.00 -9.31 -5.03
CA MET A 24 -3.18 -9.35 -6.23
C MET A 24 -3.77 -8.40 -7.27
N ASP A 25 -3.02 -7.33 -7.56
CA ASP A 25 -3.41 -6.35 -8.56
C ASP A 25 -2.95 -6.79 -9.96
N ILE A 26 -3.89 -6.92 -10.90
CA ILE A 26 -3.61 -7.34 -12.28
C ILE A 26 -4.27 -6.37 -13.25
N VAL A 27 -3.57 -6.04 -14.33
CA VAL A 27 -4.17 -5.36 -15.47
C VAL A 27 -4.14 -6.24 -16.70
N ILE A 28 -5.27 -6.27 -17.42
CA ILE A 28 -5.40 -6.92 -18.71
C ILE A 28 -5.42 -5.85 -19.78
N CYS A 29 -4.45 -5.90 -20.68
CA CYS A 29 -4.29 -4.94 -21.78
C CYS A 29 -4.57 -5.63 -23.13
N SER A 30 -5.51 -5.13 -23.91
CA SER A 30 -5.72 -5.62 -25.27
C SER A 30 -4.63 -5.10 -26.21
N LYS A 31 -4.28 -5.91 -27.22
CA LYS A 31 -3.33 -5.50 -28.28
C LYS A 31 -3.78 -4.25 -29.01
N GLU A 32 -5.08 -4.13 -29.24
CA GLU A 32 -5.68 -2.96 -29.87
C GLU A 32 -5.38 -1.71 -29.04
N TRP A 33 -5.63 -1.76 -27.73
CA TRP A 33 -5.38 -0.64 -26.83
C TRP A 33 -3.89 -0.29 -26.75
N LEU A 34 -3.02 -1.30 -26.63
CA LEU A 34 -1.56 -1.10 -26.63
C LEU A 34 -1.05 -0.46 -27.93
N SER A 35 -1.72 -0.71 -29.06
CA SER A 35 -1.44 -0.07 -30.36
C SER A 35 -2.07 1.32 -30.53
N GLY A 36 -2.65 1.89 -29.47
CA GLY A 36 -3.29 3.20 -29.46
C GLY A 36 -4.71 3.20 -30.07
N ARG A 37 -5.31 2.03 -30.28
CA ARG A 37 -6.70 1.90 -30.76
C ARG A 37 -7.68 1.83 -29.58
N MET A 38 -8.97 1.75 -29.90
CA MET A 38 -10.03 1.68 -28.91
C MET A 38 -9.92 0.42 -28.03
N THR A 39 -10.26 0.57 -26.75
CA THR A 39 -10.29 -0.52 -25.76
C THR A 39 -11.16 -1.71 -26.21
N ALA A 40 -10.70 -2.92 -25.92
CA ALA A 40 -11.51 -4.14 -26.10
C ALA A 40 -12.50 -4.34 -24.94
N PHE A 41 -12.44 -3.50 -23.91
CA PHE A 41 -13.25 -3.56 -22.69
C PHE A 41 -14.08 -2.28 -22.47
N PRO A 42 -14.88 -1.82 -23.45
CA PRO A 42 -15.66 -0.59 -23.29
C PRO A 42 -16.75 -0.76 -22.24
N GLY A 43 -16.74 0.10 -21.23
CA GLY A 43 -17.80 0.30 -20.25
C GLY A 43 -18.16 -0.90 -19.36
N GLY A 44 -19.22 -0.71 -18.56
CA GLY A 44 -19.70 -1.68 -17.57
C GLY A 44 -19.99 -3.09 -18.12
N SER A 45 -20.56 -3.16 -19.33
CA SER A 45 -20.98 -4.45 -19.92
C SER A 45 -19.80 -5.40 -20.17
N SER A 46 -18.61 -4.87 -20.46
CA SER A 46 -17.39 -5.66 -20.66
C SER A 46 -16.92 -6.32 -19.36
N LEU A 47 -17.04 -5.61 -18.23
CA LEU A 47 -16.73 -6.16 -16.90
C LEU A 47 -17.70 -7.28 -16.51
N TYR A 48 -18.99 -7.15 -16.78
CA TYR A 48 -19.96 -8.23 -16.54
C TYR A 48 -19.74 -9.45 -17.45
N LYS A 49 -19.36 -9.24 -18.72
CA LYS A 49 -18.95 -10.33 -19.62
C LYS A 49 -17.70 -11.04 -19.11
N PHE A 50 -16.78 -10.31 -18.49
CA PHE A 50 -15.57 -10.85 -17.87
C PHE A 50 -15.89 -11.63 -16.60
N ARG A 51 -16.79 -11.15 -15.74
CA ARG A 51 -17.37 -11.94 -14.63
C ARG A 51 -17.90 -13.29 -15.12
N GLY A 52 -18.69 -13.29 -16.20
CA GLY A 52 -19.19 -14.52 -16.81
C GLY A 52 -18.08 -15.46 -17.31
N PHE A 53 -16.97 -14.89 -17.82
CA PHE A 53 -15.80 -15.68 -18.19
C PHE A 53 -15.11 -16.32 -16.98
N LEU A 54 -14.90 -15.57 -15.89
CA LEU A 54 -14.29 -16.09 -14.66
C LEU A 54 -15.10 -17.26 -14.10
N THR A 55 -16.44 -17.13 -14.03
CA THR A 55 -17.32 -18.16 -13.46
C THR A 55 -17.44 -19.39 -14.36
N GLN A 56 -17.61 -19.21 -15.67
CA GLN A 56 -17.72 -20.33 -16.63
C GLN A 56 -16.46 -21.18 -16.68
N ASN A 57 -15.29 -20.56 -16.50
CA ASN A 57 -13.99 -21.25 -16.50
C ASN A 57 -13.52 -21.68 -15.11
N ARG A 58 -14.35 -21.49 -14.07
CA ARG A 58 -14.05 -21.87 -12.67
C ARG A 58 -12.74 -21.27 -12.14
N LEU A 59 -12.42 -20.05 -12.57
CA LEU A 59 -11.24 -19.32 -12.10
C LEU A 59 -11.48 -18.63 -10.76
N ALA A 60 -12.73 -18.30 -10.47
CA ALA A 60 -13.13 -17.60 -9.25
C ALA A 60 -14.05 -18.47 -8.40
N ASP A 61 -14.01 -18.25 -7.07
CA ASP A 61 -15.16 -18.59 -6.21
C ASP A 61 -16.39 -17.84 -6.77
N PRO A 62 -17.44 -18.54 -7.24
CA PRO A 62 -18.59 -17.92 -7.90
C PRO A 62 -19.29 -16.87 -7.05
N SER A 63 -19.25 -16.99 -5.73
CA SER A 63 -19.88 -16.06 -4.79
C SER A 63 -19.06 -14.79 -4.56
N SER A 64 -17.77 -14.80 -4.90
CA SER A 64 -16.82 -13.71 -4.63
C SER A 64 -16.73 -12.66 -5.73
N VAL A 65 -17.27 -12.93 -6.94
CA VAL A 65 -17.03 -12.06 -8.10
C VAL A 65 -17.85 -10.78 -8.04
N GLU A 66 -17.17 -9.66 -7.84
CA GLU A 66 -17.76 -8.32 -7.74
C GLU A 66 -17.33 -7.43 -8.91
N VAL A 67 -18.28 -6.68 -9.48
CA VAL A 67 -18.02 -5.74 -10.58
C VAL A 67 -18.15 -4.31 -10.08
N ILE A 68 -17.05 -3.57 -10.03
CA ILE A 68 -16.99 -2.18 -9.60
C ILE A 68 -16.96 -1.28 -10.85
N ALA A 69 -18.12 -1.07 -11.49
CA ALA A 69 -18.16 -0.36 -12.77
C ALA A 69 -18.17 1.18 -12.67
N LYS A 70 -18.51 1.75 -11.51
CA LYS A 70 -18.73 3.19 -11.32
C LYS A 70 -17.56 3.93 -10.64
N ALA A 71 -16.52 3.22 -10.23
CA ALA A 71 -15.34 3.84 -9.63
C ALA A 71 -14.54 4.62 -10.68
N ARG A 72 -13.64 5.51 -10.21
CA ARG A 72 -12.66 6.20 -11.07
C ARG A 72 -11.87 5.22 -11.94
N VAL A 73 -11.57 4.05 -11.37
CA VAL A 73 -10.95 2.91 -12.05
C VAL A 73 -11.93 1.74 -12.00
N PRO A 74 -12.66 1.45 -13.08
CA PRO A 74 -13.50 0.28 -13.14
C PRO A 74 -12.69 -1.02 -13.07
N LEU A 75 -13.13 -1.97 -12.25
CA LEU A 75 -12.42 -3.23 -12.04
C LEU A 75 -13.36 -4.39 -11.67
N VAL A 76 -12.86 -5.62 -11.79
CA VAL A 76 -13.52 -6.84 -11.28
C VAL A 76 -12.69 -7.39 -10.13
N LYS A 77 -13.32 -7.57 -8.97
CA LYS A 77 -12.72 -8.25 -7.82
C LYS A 77 -13.20 -9.69 -7.75
N TYR A 78 -12.34 -10.61 -7.34
CA TYR A 78 -12.73 -11.99 -7.05
C TYR A 78 -11.73 -12.68 -6.13
N ILE A 79 -12.10 -13.84 -5.59
CA ILE A 79 -11.20 -14.78 -4.91
C ILE A 79 -10.86 -15.90 -5.89
N ASP A 80 -9.58 -16.09 -6.17
CA ASP A 80 -9.10 -17.17 -7.02
C ASP A 80 -9.45 -18.55 -6.42
N ALA A 81 -10.05 -19.41 -7.24
CA ALA A 81 -10.64 -20.67 -6.78
C ALA A 81 -9.62 -21.69 -6.27
N VAL A 82 -8.35 -21.55 -6.67
CA VAL A 82 -7.27 -22.47 -6.30
C VAL A 82 -6.50 -21.92 -5.11
N THR A 83 -5.97 -20.71 -5.25
CA THR A 83 -5.06 -20.10 -4.29
C THR A 83 -5.79 -19.42 -3.12
N GLY A 84 -7.07 -19.09 -3.27
CA GLY A 84 -7.81 -18.31 -2.27
C GLY A 84 -7.32 -16.86 -2.16
N LEU A 85 -6.47 -16.40 -3.09
CA LEU A 85 -6.02 -15.01 -3.14
C LEU A 85 -7.14 -14.12 -3.64
N ARG A 86 -7.26 -12.93 -3.04
CA ARG A 86 -8.11 -11.87 -3.59
C ARG A 86 -7.38 -11.25 -4.78
N VAL A 87 -8.11 -10.98 -5.85
CA VAL A 87 -7.55 -10.47 -7.11
C VAL A 87 -8.40 -9.30 -7.58
N ASP A 88 -7.74 -8.18 -7.84
CA ASP A 88 -8.32 -6.98 -8.43
C ASP A 88 -7.86 -6.89 -9.90
N ILE A 89 -8.79 -7.05 -10.85
CA ILE A 89 -8.52 -6.96 -12.29
C ILE A 89 -9.03 -5.64 -12.84
N SER A 90 -8.10 -4.81 -13.31
CA SER A 90 -8.39 -3.63 -14.13
C SER A 90 -8.08 -3.90 -15.60
N PHE A 91 -8.50 -3.00 -16.49
CA PHE A 91 -8.41 -3.20 -17.94
C PHE A 91 -7.82 -1.97 -18.63
N ASP A 92 -6.98 -2.21 -19.64
CA ASP A 92 -6.49 -1.21 -20.60
C ASP A 92 -5.97 0.08 -19.95
N ARG A 93 -5.06 -0.07 -18.97
CA ARG A 93 -4.43 1.05 -18.26
C ARG A 93 -3.04 0.68 -17.74
N MET A 94 -2.08 1.60 -17.82
CA MET A 94 -0.68 1.34 -17.43
C MET A 94 -0.20 2.22 -16.28
N ASP A 95 -1.08 2.97 -15.63
CA ASP A 95 -0.75 3.80 -14.46
C ASP A 95 -0.27 2.97 -13.27
N GLY A 96 -0.91 1.83 -13.02
CA GLY A 96 -0.48 0.87 -11.99
C GLY A 96 0.94 0.35 -12.25
N PRO A 97 1.20 -0.27 -13.41
CA PRO A 97 2.55 -0.68 -13.82
C PRO A 97 3.59 0.45 -13.81
N ALA A 98 3.24 1.66 -14.24
CA ALA A 98 4.16 2.80 -14.22
C ALA A 98 4.57 3.18 -12.80
N ALA A 99 3.66 3.11 -11.83
CA ALA A 99 3.96 3.39 -10.42
C ALA A 99 4.95 2.39 -9.80
N ILE A 100 5.05 1.17 -10.33
CA ILE A 100 6.04 0.18 -9.88
C ILE A 100 7.44 0.72 -10.14
N LYS A 101 7.69 1.29 -11.33
CA LYS A 101 9.02 1.81 -11.69
C LYS A 101 9.46 2.89 -10.71
N THR A 102 8.59 3.87 -10.45
CA THR A 102 8.83 4.94 -9.47
C THR A 102 9.20 4.36 -8.10
N PHE A 103 8.49 3.33 -7.67
CA PHE A 103 8.78 2.67 -6.40
C PHE A 103 10.12 1.92 -6.40
N LEU A 104 10.46 1.21 -7.48
CA LEU A 104 11.75 0.52 -7.60
C LEU A 104 12.92 1.52 -7.55
N ASP A 105 12.79 2.66 -8.24
CA ASP A 105 13.79 3.73 -8.20
C ASP A 105 13.94 4.28 -6.77
N TRP A 106 12.83 4.48 -6.03
CA TRP A 106 12.89 4.92 -4.63
C TRP A 106 13.50 3.88 -3.70
N LYS A 107 13.24 2.59 -3.94
CA LYS A 107 13.81 1.49 -3.16
C LYS A 107 15.32 1.42 -3.34
N GLU A 108 15.82 1.64 -4.56
CA GLU A 108 17.26 1.71 -4.83
C GLU A 108 17.88 2.93 -4.14
N GLN A 109 17.19 4.08 -4.19
CA GLN A 109 17.68 5.32 -3.56
C GLN A 109 17.65 5.27 -2.03
N TYR A 110 16.61 4.67 -1.44
CA TYR A 110 16.40 4.57 0.00
C TYR A 110 16.02 3.14 0.40
N PRO A 111 17.01 2.26 0.61
CA PRO A 111 16.75 0.86 0.99
C PRO A 111 15.95 0.67 2.29
N ALA A 112 15.93 1.66 3.20
CA ALA A 112 15.07 1.65 4.39
C ALA A 112 13.56 1.80 4.08
N LEU A 113 13.21 2.42 2.95
CA LEU A 113 11.83 2.72 2.57
C LEU A 113 10.92 1.49 2.56
N PRO A 114 11.24 0.37 1.88
CA PRO A 114 10.34 -0.78 1.86
C PRO A 114 10.10 -1.39 3.24
N ILE A 115 11.10 -1.35 4.14
CA ILE A 115 10.99 -1.89 5.50
C ILE A 115 10.00 -1.04 6.31
N LEU A 116 10.18 0.27 6.29
CA LEU A 116 9.30 1.23 6.99
C LEU A 116 7.87 1.15 6.44
N VAL A 117 7.71 1.18 5.11
CA VAL A 117 6.40 1.08 4.46
C VAL A 117 5.68 -0.19 4.85
N THR A 118 6.38 -1.33 4.94
CA THR A 118 5.77 -2.61 5.34
C THR A 118 5.21 -2.55 6.76
N ILE A 119 5.98 -2.03 7.71
CA ILE A 119 5.55 -1.89 9.11
C ILE A 119 4.34 -0.95 9.23
N ILE A 120 4.40 0.21 8.58
CA ILE A 120 3.33 1.23 8.63
C ILE A 120 2.07 0.72 7.93
N LYS A 121 2.21 0.07 6.77
CA LYS A 121 1.08 -0.56 6.08
C LYS A 121 0.40 -1.59 6.97
N HIS A 122 1.18 -2.44 7.62
CA HIS A 122 0.66 -3.47 8.51
C HIS A 122 -0.06 -2.85 9.71
N PHE A 123 0.53 -1.83 10.33
CA PHE A 123 -0.08 -1.05 11.40
C PHE A 123 -1.46 -0.49 11.02
N LEU A 124 -1.60 0.07 9.81
CA LEU A 124 -2.86 0.60 9.28
C LEU A 124 -3.85 -0.52 8.94
N ALA A 125 -3.37 -1.63 8.38
CA ALA A 125 -4.20 -2.78 8.02
C ALA A 125 -4.85 -3.41 9.25
N MET A 126 -4.11 -3.54 10.36
CA MET A 126 -4.65 -4.01 11.64
C MET A 126 -5.79 -3.14 12.20
N ARG A 127 -5.92 -1.91 11.71
CA ARG A 127 -6.94 -0.92 12.12
C ARG A 127 -8.01 -0.70 11.05
N GLY A 128 -7.95 -1.41 9.91
CA GLY A 128 -8.87 -1.21 8.79
C GLY A 128 -8.69 0.12 8.05
N LEU A 129 -7.51 0.76 8.16
CA LEU A 129 -7.21 2.10 7.62
C LEU A 129 -6.32 2.07 6.37
N ASN A 130 -6.15 0.90 5.75
CA ASN A 130 -5.28 0.68 4.58
C ASN A 130 -6.01 0.77 3.22
N GLU A 131 -7.30 1.10 3.20
CA GLU A 131 -8.11 1.14 1.97
C GLU A 131 -8.78 2.50 1.75
N PRO A 132 -8.44 3.23 0.66
CA PRO A 132 -9.05 4.53 0.35
C PRO A 132 -10.57 4.51 0.21
N VAL A 133 -11.16 3.42 -0.27
CA VAL A 133 -12.63 3.31 -0.43
C VAL A 133 -13.36 3.40 0.91
N ASN A 134 -12.71 2.98 2.00
CA ASN A 134 -13.23 3.03 3.37
C ASN A 134 -12.71 4.25 4.15
N GLY A 135 -12.10 5.22 3.46
CA GLY A 135 -11.52 6.40 4.08
C GLY A 135 -10.09 6.26 4.58
N GLY A 136 -9.47 5.09 4.38
CA GLY A 136 -8.07 4.84 4.70
C GLY A 136 -7.09 5.51 3.74
N ILE A 137 -5.81 5.15 3.84
CA ILE A 137 -4.77 5.54 2.87
C ILE A 137 -4.20 4.31 2.17
N GLY A 138 -3.99 4.42 0.86
CA GLY A 138 -3.48 3.33 0.05
C GLY A 138 -1.97 3.15 0.22
N SER A 139 -1.46 1.98 -0.21
CA SER A 139 -0.03 1.64 -0.12
C SER A 139 0.88 2.70 -0.76
N PHE A 140 0.50 3.23 -1.92
CA PHE A 140 1.30 4.25 -2.60
C PHE A 140 1.34 5.58 -1.83
N SER A 141 0.24 5.99 -1.20
CA SER A 141 0.21 7.16 -0.31
C SER A 141 1.15 6.97 0.89
N VAL A 142 1.15 5.78 1.51
CA VAL A 142 2.10 5.45 2.59
C VAL A 142 3.54 5.52 2.10
N SER A 143 3.85 4.96 0.92
CA SER A 143 5.19 5.07 0.31
C SER A 143 5.61 6.52 0.10
N CYS A 144 4.71 7.38 -0.39
CA CYS A 144 4.99 8.80 -0.56
C CYS A 144 5.25 9.52 0.77
N MET A 145 4.52 9.17 1.84
CA MET A 145 4.76 9.74 3.18
C MET A 145 6.15 9.35 3.71
N VAL A 146 6.51 8.07 3.61
CA VAL A 146 7.86 7.60 4.01
C VAL A 146 8.95 8.24 3.16
N MET A 147 8.76 8.31 1.83
CA MET A 147 9.69 8.95 0.91
C MET A 147 9.90 10.42 1.24
N SER A 148 8.81 11.16 1.46
CA SER A 148 8.83 12.58 1.81
C SER A 148 9.61 12.83 3.11
N MET A 149 9.35 12.01 4.14
CA MET A 149 10.12 12.06 5.39
C MET A 149 11.61 11.87 5.13
N LEU A 150 12.01 10.79 4.46
CA LEU A 150 13.42 10.49 4.18
C LEU A 150 14.11 11.58 3.36
N GLN A 151 13.42 12.13 2.35
CA GLN A 151 13.94 13.20 1.50
C GLN A 151 14.15 14.52 2.26
N LEU A 152 13.32 14.82 3.27
CA LEU A 152 13.31 16.10 3.97
C LEU A 152 14.04 16.08 5.33
N MET A 153 14.51 14.92 5.76
CA MET A 153 15.29 14.79 6.99
C MET A 153 16.72 15.37 6.82
N PRO A 154 17.11 16.41 7.58
CA PRO A 154 18.44 17.03 7.45
C PRO A 154 19.60 16.06 7.70
N LYS A 155 19.44 15.12 8.64
CA LYS A 155 20.47 14.11 8.95
C LYS A 155 20.72 13.15 7.77
N VAL A 156 19.67 12.85 6.99
CA VAL A 156 19.76 12.01 5.79
C VAL A 156 20.37 12.82 4.64
N GLN A 157 19.92 14.06 4.44
CA GLN A 157 20.48 14.95 3.41
C GLN A 157 21.98 15.24 3.61
N SER A 158 22.40 15.42 4.87
CA SER A 158 23.80 15.65 5.23
C SER A 158 24.68 14.40 5.21
N LYS A 159 24.11 13.21 4.89
CA LYS A 159 24.79 11.90 4.92
C LYS A 159 25.40 11.52 6.27
N ASN A 160 24.99 12.19 7.34
CA ASN A 160 25.43 11.88 8.71
C ASN A 160 24.69 10.69 9.31
N LEU A 161 23.56 10.29 8.70
CA LEU A 161 22.77 9.15 9.11
C LEU A 161 22.43 8.30 7.89
N VAL A 162 22.72 7.00 7.98
CA VAL A 162 22.28 5.98 7.02
C VAL A 162 20.99 5.36 7.55
N PRO A 163 19.82 5.62 6.94
CA PRO A 163 18.52 5.19 7.47
C PRO A 163 18.40 3.69 7.74
N GLU A 164 19.05 2.87 6.92
CA GLU A 164 19.03 1.40 6.98
C GLU A 164 19.62 0.86 8.29
N HIS A 165 20.52 1.61 8.91
CA HIS A 165 21.13 1.25 10.20
C HIS A 165 20.36 1.81 11.41
N HIS A 166 19.34 2.65 11.16
CA HIS A 166 18.62 3.40 12.19
C HIS A 166 17.09 3.24 12.04
N LEU A 167 16.62 2.09 11.58
CA LEU A 167 15.20 1.83 11.28
C LEU A 167 14.25 2.14 12.46
N GLY A 168 14.69 1.93 13.70
CA GLY A 168 13.93 2.31 14.90
C GLY A 168 13.76 3.82 15.05
N GLU A 169 14.83 4.60 14.83
CA GLU A 169 14.76 6.08 14.82
C GLU A 169 13.88 6.56 13.66
N MET A 170 14.00 5.95 12.48
CA MET A 170 13.18 6.32 11.31
C MET A 170 11.69 6.02 11.52
N LEU A 171 11.36 4.89 12.16
CA LEU A 171 9.98 4.56 12.49
C LEU A 171 9.40 5.54 13.52
N MET A 172 10.18 5.90 14.54
CA MET A 172 9.78 6.89 15.53
C MET A 172 9.60 8.29 14.91
N GLU A 173 10.51 8.70 14.04
CA GLU A 173 10.42 9.96 13.30
C GLU A 173 9.16 10.01 12.42
N PHE A 174 8.79 8.89 11.78
CA PHE A 174 7.55 8.81 10.99
C PHE A 174 6.32 9.08 11.83
N PHE A 175 6.18 8.35 12.94
CA PHE A 175 5.03 8.50 13.83
C PHE A 175 5.01 9.87 14.51
N ASP A 176 6.17 10.46 14.82
CA ASP A 176 6.23 11.80 15.37
C ASP A 176 5.88 12.88 14.33
N LEU A 177 6.47 12.80 13.13
CA LEU A 177 6.22 13.76 12.05
C LEU A 177 4.73 13.79 11.71
N TYR A 178 4.14 12.65 11.38
CA TYR A 178 2.75 12.58 10.93
C TYR A 178 1.74 12.49 12.09
N GLY A 179 2.15 12.14 13.30
CA GLY A 179 1.26 12.16 14.46
C GLY A 179 1.19 13.52 15.16
N ASN A 180 2.31 14.27 15.20
CA ASN A 180 2.45 15.44 16.08
C ASN A 180 2.77 16.75 15.36
N ARG A 181 3.50 16.71 14.24
CA ARG A 181 4.09 17.94 13.64
C ARG A 181 3.46 18.34 12.30
N PHE A 182 3.03 17.39 11.49
CA PHE A 182 2.52 17.66 10.14
C PHE A 182 1.04 18.07 10.17
N ASP A 183 0.72 19.26 9.68
CA ASP A 183 -0.66 19.73 9.51
C ASP A 183 -1.17 19.44 8.09
N TYR A 184 -1.90 18.33 7.94
CA TYR A 184 -2.49 17.90 6.67
C TYR A 184 -3.60 18.83 6.14
N LYS A 185 -4.16 19.72 6.98
CA LYS A 185 -5.23 20.64 6.56
C LYS A 185 -4.71 21.83 5.77
N THR A 186 -3.47 22.23 6.04
CA THR A 186 -2.80 23.37 5.42
C THR A 186 -1.70 22.96 4.45
N THR A 187 -1.17 21.74 4.58
CA THR A 187 0.02 21.28 3.88
C THR A 187 -0.24 20.10 2.96
N ALA A 188 0.25 20.18 1.72
CA ALA A 188 0.31 19.07 0.77
C ALA A 188 1.75 18.56 0.60
N ILE A 189 1.90 17.26 0.41
CA ILE A 189 3.19 16.58 0.18
C ILE A 189 3.53 16.58 -1.31
N ARG A 190 4.77 16.93 -1.66
CA ARG A 190 5.33 16.82 -3.02
C ARG A 190 6.63 16.01 -2.98
N ILE A 191 6.75 15.02 -3.86
CA ILE A 191 7.94 14.16 -3.94
C ILE A 191 9.00 14.70 -4.90
N ASN A 192 8.58 15.41 -5.96
CA ASN A 192 9.49 15.97 -6.96
C ASN A 192 9.06 17.38 -7.43
N PRO A 193 9.86 18.44 -7.18
CA PRO A 193 10.98 18.45 -6.23
C PRO A 193 10.46 18.21 -4.80
N PRO A 194 11.24 17.54 -3.95
CA PRO A 194 10.81 17.18 -2.59
C PRO A 194 10.46 18.43 -1.78
N GLY A 195 9.32 18.39 -1.10
CA GLY A 195 8.92 19.48 -0.22
C GLY A 195 7.43 19.53 0.08
N TYR A 196 7.05 20.61 0.74
CA TYR A 196 5.68 20.88 1.15
C TYR A 196 5.12 22.07 0.38
N SER A 197 3.82 22.04 0.09
CA SER A 197 3.11 23.15 -0.57
C SER A 197 1.92 23.58 0.27
N SER A 198 1.69 24.90 0.38
CA SER A 198 0.47 25.43 0.99
C SER A 198 -0.75 25.08 0.14
N ARG A 199 -1.86 24.75 0.81
CA ARG A 199 -3.14 24.41 0.19
C ARG A 199 -4.02 25.63 -0.10
N ASP A 200 -3.63 26.84 0.31
CA ASP A 200 -4.51 28.03 0.27
C ASP A 200 -4.81 28.56 -1.15
N HIS A 201 -4.05 28.14 -2.18
CA HIS A 201 -4.14 28.74 -3.52
C HIS A 201 -4.44 27.76 -4.67
N ASN A 202 -4.67 26.46 -4.40
CA ASN A 202 -4.76 25.43 -5.45
C ASN A 202 -6.15 24.75 -5.52
N LEU A 203 -6.82 24.93 -6.67
CA LEU A 203 -8.16 24.37 -6.98
C LEU A 203 -8.20 22.82 -6.99
N THR A 204 -7.06 22.15 -7.16
CA THR A 204 -6.94 20.69 -7.12
C THR A 204 -7.29 20.11 -5.75
N TYR A 205 -7.09 20.89 -4.67
CA TYR A 205 -7.20 20.42 -3.29
C TYR A 205 -8.53 20.79 -2.63
N LYS A 206 -9.62 20.28 -3.20
CA LYS A 206 -10.98 20.70 -2.82
C LYS A 206 -11.39 20.37 -1.37
N ASN A 207 -10.84 19.31 -0.77
CA ASN A 207 -11.24 18.88 0.58
C ASN A 207 -10.07 18.97 1.57
N ARG A 208 -10.09 20.00 2.43
CA ARG A 208 -9.04 20.27 3.44
C ARG A 208 -9.04 19.27 4.59
N ASP A 209 -10.08 18.47 4.76
CA ASP A 209 -10.17 17.42 5.79
C ASP A 209 -9.61 16.07 5.30
N ARG A 210 -8.80 16.09 4.24
CA ARG A 210 -8.15 14.91 3.64
C ARG A 210 -6.66 15.17 3.53
N LEU A 211 -5.87 14.09 3.58
CA LEU A 211 -4.46 14.13 3.24
C LEU A 211 -4.32 14.52 1.77
N SER A 212 -3.28 15.28 1.46
CA SER A 212 -3.00 15.67 0.09
C SER A 212 -1.57 15.34 -0.29
N ILE A 213 -1.43 14.51 -1.33
CA ILE A 213 -0.14 14.10 -1.88
C ILE A 213 -0.21 14.26 -3.38
N ILE A 214 0.69 15.10 -3.92
CA ILE A 214 0.85 15.26 -5.36
C ILE A 214 1.39 13.96 -5.94
N ASP A 215 0.68 13.39 -6.89
CA ASP A 215 1.12 12.20 -7.61
C ASP A 215 2.47 12.49 -8.30
N PRO A 216 3.55 11.77 -7.95
CA PRO A 216 4.85 11.94 -8.62
C PRO A 216 4.81 11.59 -10.10
N ASN A 217 3.83 10.80 -10.53
CA ASN A 217 3.67 10.37 -11.93
C ASN A 217 2.64 11.22 -12.69
N ASN A 218 1.89 12.07 -11.99
CA ASN A 218 0.92 12.99 -12.59
C ASN A 218 0.61 14.18 -11.68
N SER A 219 1.34 15.29 -11.82
CA SER A 219 1.22 16.46 -10.95
C SER A 219 -0.18 17.11 -10.89
N SER A 220 -1.10 16.77 -11.80
CA SER A 220 -2.50 17.23 -11.77
C SER A 220 -3.39 16.41 -10.82
N ASN A 221 -2.87 15.32 -10.26
CA ASN A 221 -3.62 14.35 -9.46
C ASN A 221 -3.22 14.38 -7.98
N ASP A 222 -4.21 14.24 -7.10
CA ASP A 222 -4.01 13.98 -5.67
C ASP A 222 -4.30 12.49 -5.39
N ILE A 223 -3.28 11.74 -4.99
CA ILE A 223 -3.39 10.29 -4.77
C ILE A 223 -4.04 9.92 -3.43
N SER A 224 -4.20 10.89 -2.51
CA SER A 224 -4.74 10.65 -1.17
C SER A 224 -6.11 11.28 -0.93
N GLY A 225 -6.77 11.83 -1.96
CA GLY A 225 -8.08 12.49 -1.83
C GLY A 225 -9.20 11.62 -1.23
N GLY A 226 -9.06 10.29 -1.24
CA GLY A 226 -9.99 9.35 -0.60
C GLY A 226 -9.83 9.19 0.92
N SER A 227 -8.84 9.81 1.55
CA SER A 227 -8.46 9.55 2.95
C SER A 227 -9.41 10.18 3.98
N SER A 228 -10.66 9.72 4.03
CA SER A 228 -11.67 10.36 4.86
C SER A 228 -11.47 10.24 6.37
N ASN A 229 -10.69 9.26 6.80
CA ASN A 229 -10.33 9.00 8.17
C ASN A 229 -8.90 9.49 8.51
N VAL A 230 -8.33 10.43 7.73
CA VAL A 230 -6.97 10.95 7.98
C VAL A 230 -6.75 11.46 9.40
N GLY A 231 -7.77 12.09 10.01
CA GLY A 231 -7.68 12.55 11.40
C GLY A 231 -7.49 11.39 12.39
N ILE A 232 -8.19 10.26 12.17
CA ILE A 232 -8.03 9.04 12.97
C ILE A 232 -6.65 8.43 12.71
N ILE A 233 -6.22 8.36 11.44
CA ILE A 233 -4.90 7.85 11.06
C ILE A 233 -3.78 8.61 11.78
N PHE A 234 -3.85 9.95 11.78
CA PHE A 234 -2.84 10.80 12.41
C PHE A 234 -2.89 10.68 13.95
N TYR A 235 -4.09 10.56 14.54
CA TYR A 235 -4.23 10.27 15.96
C TYR A 235 -3.64 8.89 16.35
N ASP A 236 -3.81 7.88 15.51
CA ASP A 236 -3.21 6.56 15.70
C ASP A 236 -1.68 6.62 15.59
N PHE A 237 -1.13 7.43 14.68
CA PHE A 237 0.31 7.69 14.61
C PHE A 237 0.83 8.41 15.86
N HIS A 238 0.13 9.43 16.36
CA HIS A 238 0.43 10.08 17.63
C HIS A 238 0.48 9.05 18.77
N SER A 239 -0.55 8.21 18.86
CA SER A 239 -0.66 7.18 19.90
C SER A 239 0.46 6.15 19.80
N ALA A 240 0.80 5.70 18.58
CA ALA A 240 1.89 4.78 18.33
C ALA A 240 3.25 5.34 18.78
N HIS A 241 3.54 6.61 18.44
CA HIS A 241 4.75 7.29 18.89
C HIS A 241 4.85 7.29 20.43
N ARG A 242 3.77 7.65 21.12
CA ARG A 242 3.72 7.65 22.58
C ARG A 242 3.93 6.25 23.16
N MET A 243 3.19 5.25 22.68
CA MET A 243 3.23 3.88 23.20
C MET A 243 4.59 3.21 23.04
N ILE A 244 5.25 3.41 21.89
CA ILE A 244 6.61 2.88 21.67
C ILE A 244 7.60 3.57 22.62
N LYS A 245 7.51 4.89 22.78
CA LYS A 245 8.39 5.67 23.67
C LYS A 245 8.25 5.25 25.13
N GLU A 246 7.02 5.08 25.60
CA GLU A 246 6.71 4.59 26.95
C GLU A 246 7.26 3.18 27.15
N ARG A 247 7.01 2.27 26.21
CA ARG A 247 7.53 0.90 26.24
C ARG A 247 9.06 0.85 26.31
N MET A 248 9.76 1.66 25.52
CA MET A 248 11.22 1.75 25.58
C MET A 248 11.72 2.25 26.94
N ALA A 249 11.02 3.21 27.56
CA ALA A 249 11.36 3.74 28.88
C ALA A 249 11.09 2.74 30.02
N GLU A 250 10.05 1.93 29.90
CA GLU A 250 9.78 0.83 30.84
C GLU A 250 10.88 -0.24 30.76
N LEU A 251 11.21 -0.69 29.55
CA LEU A 251 12.22 -1.73 29.32
C LEU A 251 13.62 -1.29 29.74
N SER A 252 13.97 0.00 29.62
CA SER A 252 15.26 0.50 30.08
C SER A 252 15.38 0.55 31.61
N LYS A 253 14.26 0.70 32.34
CA LYS A 253 14.22 0.67 33.81
C LYS A 253 14.16 -0.75 34.39
N GLY A 254 13.67 -1.72 33.62
CA GLY A 254 13.33 -3.09 34.07
C GLY A 254 14.49 -4.06 34.36
N GLY A 255 15.75 -3.62 34.36
CA GLY A 255 16.87 -4.34 34.99
C GLY A 255 17.00 -5.85 34.69
N GLY A 256 17.07 -6.26 33.42
CA GLY A 256 17.77 -7.50 32.97
C GLY A 256 17.46 -8.87 33.64
N HIS A 257 16.40 -9.02 34.44
CA HIS A 257 16.12 -10.27 35.18
C HIS A 257 14.71 -10.80 34.89
N GLY A 258 14.48 -11.19 33.64
CA GLY A 258 13.31 -11.94 33.23
C GLY A 258 13.54 -12.51 31.84
N THR A 259 13.61 -13.83 31.73
CA THR A 259 13.92 -14.63 30.53
C THR A 259 12.87 -14.56 29.41
N ASN A 260 12.01 -13.54 29.39
CA ASN A 260 11.09 -13.28 28.29
C ASN A 260 11.60 -12.09 27.48
N MET A 261 11.95 -12.33 26.21
CA MET A 261 12.28 -11.28 25.24
C MET A 261 11.08 -10.34 25.06
N ALA A 262 11.04 -9.27 25.85
CA ALA A 262 9.97 -8.29 25.79
C ALA A 262 10.06 -7.49 24.47
N SER A 263 8.97 -7.45 23.72
CA SER A 263 8.93 -6.77 22.43
C SER A 263 8.53 -5.30 22.57
N ILE A 264 9.26 -4.42 21.88
CA ILE A 264 8.93 -3.00 21.77
C ILE A 264 7.70 -2.81 20.86
N LEU A 265 7.68 -3.50 19.72
CA LEU A 265 6.63 -3.35 18.70
C LEU A 265 5.32 -4.04 19.08
N GLU A 266 5.31 -4.87 20.11
CA GLU A 266 4.09 -5.51 20.63
C GLU A 266 2.99 -4.49 20.92
N THR A 267 3.34 -3.31 21.42
CA THR A 267 2.36 -2.26 21.75
C THR A 267 1.54 -1.80 20.56
N ILE A 268 2.08 -1.89 19.34
CA ILE A 268 1.42 -1.41 18.13
C ILE A 268 1.08 -2.50 17.10
N LEU A 269 1.73 -3.67 17.20
CA LEU A 269 1.61 -4.79 16.27
C LEU A 269 1.12 -6.10 16.93
N ALA A 270 0.85 -6.15 18.23
CA ALA A 270 0.24 -7.33 18.84
C ALA A 270 -1.16 -7.56 18.25
N GLY A 271 -1.46 -8.81 17.87
CA GLY A 271 -2.74 -9.15 17.28
C GLY A 271 -2.85 -10.63 16.91
N ASN A 272 -4.00 -10.99 16.34
CA ASN A 272 -4.25 -12.35 15.87
C ASN A 272 -3.79 -12.52 14.41
N TYR A 273 -2.67 -13.20 14.22
CA TYR A 273 -2.08 -13.51 12.91
C TYR A 273 -2.50 -14.87 12.34
N SER A 274 -3.56 -15.50 12.86
CA SER A 274 -4.00 -16.82 12.41
C SER A 274 -4.32 -16.86 10.91
N SER A 275 -4.96 -15.81 10.37
CA SER A 275 -5.29 -15.71 8.94
C SER A 275 -4.04 -15.70 8.06
N PHE A 276 -2.98 -14.98 8.48
CA PHE A 276 -1.72 -14.90 7.73
C PHE A 276 -1.04 -16.27 7.69
N ARG A 277 -1.02 -16.97 8.82
CA ARG A 277 -0.46 -18.33 8.91
C ARG A 277 -1.25 -19.34 8.08
N LEU A 278 -2.58 -19.29 8.15
CA LEU A 278 -3.46 -20.17 7.38
C LEU A 278 -3.24 -19.99 5.88
N GLN A 279 -3.23 -18.75 5.40
CA GLN A 279 -3.04 -18.47 3.98
C GLN A 279 -1.63 -18.84 3.50
N ARG A 280 -0.58 -18.52 4.28
CA ARG A 280 0.79 -18.96 3.96
C ARG A 280 0.90 -20.47 3.88
N GLY A 281 0.28 -21.20 4.82
CA GLY A 281 0.26 -22.66 4.82
C GLY A 281 -0.45 -23.23 3.59
N HIS A 282 -1.62 -22.69 3.24
CA HIS A 282 -2.35 -23.08 2.03
C HIS A 282 -1.53 -22.86 0.76
N LEU A 283 -0.93 -21.68 0.60
CA LEU A 283 -0.10 -21.35 -0.56
C LEU A 283 1.16 -22.22 -0.63
N ARG A 284 1.78 -22.54 0.50
CA ARG A 284 2.92 -23.48 0.56
C ARG A 284 2.54 -24.85 0.05
N LEU A 285 1.43 -25.41 0.52
CA LEU A 285 0.93 -26.72 0.07
C LEU A 285 0.67 -26.74 -1.45
N LEU A 286 0.09 -25.67 -1.99
CA LEU A 286 -0.11 -25.54 -3.43
C LEU A 286 1.20 -25.45 -4.20
N HIS A 287 2.17 -24.68 -3.71
CA HIS A 287 3.49 -24.55 -4.33
C HIS A 287 4.22 -25.90 -4.36
N GLU A 288 4.26 -26.60 -3.23
CA GLU A 288 4.87 -27.93 -3.10
C GLU A 288 4.23 -28.96 -4.02
N LYS A 289 2.91 -28.90 -4.18
CA LYS A 289 2.16 -29.82 -5.04
C LYS A 289 2.36 -29.55 -6.54
N HIS A 290 2.49 -28.29 -6.95
CA HIS A 290 2.40 -27.90 -8.36
C HIS A 290 3.70 -27.38 -8.98
N ILE A 291 4.64 -26.89 -8.17
CA ILE A 291 5.86 -26.22 -8.63
C ILE A 291 7.09 -26.97 -8.11
N GLY A 292 7.12 -27.32 -6.82
CA GLY A 292 8.24 -27.98 -6.18
C GLY A 292 8.45 -27.52 -4.73
N PRO A 293 9.51 -28.00 -4.06
CA PRO A 293 9.78 -27.64 -2.66
C PRO A 293 9.82 -26.12 -2.48
N CYS A 294 9.26 -25.66 -1.36
CA CYS A 294 9.18 -24.24 -1.02
C CYS A 294 10.15 -23.96 0.13
N ASP A 295 11.18 -23.16 -0.14
CA ASP A 295 12.12 -22.71 0.90
C ASP A 295 11.41 -21.72 1.86
N ASP A 296 11.78 -21.75 3.15
CA ASP A 296 11.16 -20.94 4.22
C ASP A 296 11.40 -19.43 4.11
#